data_AF-A0A7S2VP68-F1
#
_entry.id   AF-A0A7S2VP68-F1
#
_cell.length_a   1.000
_cell.length_b   1.000
_cell.length_c   1.000
_cell.angle_alpha   90.00
_cell.angle_beta   90.00
_cell.angle_gamma   90.00
#
_symmetry.space_group_name_H-M   'P 1'
#
loop_
_entity.id
_entity.type
_entity.pdbx_description
1 polymer ?
#
loop_
_entity_poly.entity_id
_entity_poly.type
_entity_poly.pdbx_seq_one_letter_code
_entity_poly.pdbx_strand_id
1 'polypeptide(L)'
;VKLRPVDFAERSGFIKGLVRKIIHDPGRGAPMAEVVFHDPYRFKLKKERWVAVEGLHTGQFVYCGSKAQLAVGNVMPLAKMPEGTVISMCEEKASDRGRLARASGCNCMVVGHSDDGRKTRIRLPSGSRKTIPSTCRAVVGITAGGGRMDKPVLKAGNNFHKYRVKRNCWPKVRGSAMNPVEHPHGGGNHQHVGHPTTIARAAVPGQKVGLIAARRTGILRGGKKK
;
A
#
# COMPACT_ATOMS: atom_id res chain seq x y z
N VAL A 1 -7.09 -5.82 8.26
CA VAL A 1 -7.35 -4.95 7.09
C VAL A 1 -7.21 -5.76 5.82
N LYS A 2 -8.31 -6.29 5.30
CA LYS A 2 -8.38 -7.16 4.11
C LYS A 2 -9.74 -6.95 3.44
N LEU A 3 -9.84 -7.13 2.13
CA LEU A 3 -11.13 -7.23 1.44
C LEU A 3 -11.90 -8.45 1.92
N ARG A 4 -13.21 -8.54 1.65
CA ARG A 4 -14.01 -9.75 1.91
C ARG A 4 -13.42 -10.97 1.17
N PRO A 5 -13.49 -12.20 1.72
CA PRO A 5 -13.15 -13.40 0.96
C PRO A 5 -13.96 -13.50 -0.33
N VAL A 6 -13.33 -13.95 -1.42
CA VAL A 6 -14.05 -14.20 -2.68
C VAL A 6 -14.97 -15.39 -2.48
N ASP A 7 -16.27 -15.17 -2.61
CA ASP A 7 -17.31 -16.21 -2.59
C ASP A 7 -18.13 -16.17 -3.90
N PHE A 8 -19.17 -17.00 -3.97
CA PHE A 8 -20.05 -17.07 -5.14
C PHE A 8 -20.77 -15.74 -5.42
N ALA A 9 -21.17 -15.02 -4.36
CA ALA A 9 -21.88 -13.75 -4.48
C ALA A 9 -21.03 -12.70 -5.21
N GLU A 10 -19.74 -12.60 -4.86
CA GLU A 10 -18.84 -11.66 -5.51
C GLU A 10 -18.42 -12.08 -6.93
N ARG A 11 -18.33 -13.39 -7.21
CA ARG A 11 -17.97 -13.88 -8.55
C ARG A 11 -19.09 -13.67 -9.57
N SER A 12 -20.33 -13.99 -9.20
CA SER A 12 -21.46 -14.04 -10.14
C SER A 12 -22.35 -12.79 -10.10
N GLY A 13 -22.34 -12.05 -9.00
CA GLY A 13 -23.24 -10.92 -8.76
C GLY A 13 -22.57 -9.79 -7.99
N PHE A 14 -23.28 -9.30 -6.98
CA PHE A 14 -22.75 -8.36 -6.00
C PHE A 14 -23.35 -8.65 -4.63
N ILE A 15 -22.65 -8.26 -3.57
CA ILE A 15 -23.16 -8.26 -2.20
C ILE A 15 -23.09 -6.85 -1.63
N LYS A 16 -24.19 -6.44 -0.98
CA LYS A 16 -24.34 -5.14 -0.34
C LYS A 16 -23.79 -5.20 1.09
N GLY A 17 -22.93 -4.25 1.43
CA GLY A 17 -22.42 -4.04 2.79
C GLY A 17 -22.71 -2.61 3.27
N LEU A 18 -22.88 -2.43 4.56
CA LEU A 18 -23.09 -1.13 5.20
C LEU A 18 -21.81 -0.67 5.90
N VAL A 19 -21.33 0.54 5.60
CA VAL A 19 -20.22 1.16 6.34
C VAL A 19 -20.73 1.58 7.70
N ARG A 20 -20.40 0.82 8.74
CA ARG A 20 -20.89 1.08 10.10
C ARG A 20 -20.09 2.16 10.80
N LYS A 21 -18.76 2.11 10.69
CA LYS A 21 -17.83 3.05 11.35
C LYS A 21 -16.57 3.24 10.51
N ILE A 22 -16.00 4.45 10.56
CA ILE A 22 -14.66 4.73 10.08
C ILE A 22 -13.79 4.99 11.31
N ILE A 23 -12.71 4.24 11.45
CA ILE A 23 -11.88 4.19 12.67
C ILE A 23 -10.41 4.44 12.35
N HIS A 24 -9.70 5.03 13.31
CA HIS A 24 -8.26 5.15 13.26
C HIS A 24 -7.58 3.83 13.66
N ASP A 25 -6.57 3.42 12.89
CA ASP A 25 -5.73 2.24 13.16
C ASP A 25 -4.35 2.71 13.62
N PRO A 26 -3.96 2.48 14.89
CA PRO A 26 -2.65 2.89 15.38
C PRO A 26 -1.51 2.38 14.50
N GLY A 27 -0.53 3.23 14.21
CA GLY A 27 0.61 2.90 13.33
C GLY A 27 0.32 3.01 11.83
N ARG A 28 -0.94 3.17 11.43
CA ARG A 28 -1.36 3.42 10.05
C ARG A 28 -1.70 4.92 9.84
N GLY A 29 -1.40 5.42 8.64
CA GLY A 29 -1.79 6.79 8.25
C GLY A 29 -3.20 6.87 7.66
N ALA A 30 -3.65 5.81 6.99
CA ALA A 30 -4.98 5.73 6.40
C ALA A 30 -6.01 5.21 7.43
N PRO A 31 -7.23 5.77 7.47
CA PRO A 31 -8.31 5.24 8.30
C PRO A 31 -8.83 3.89 7.77
N MET A 32 -9.47 3.12 8.64
CA MET A 32 -10.14 1.86 8.28
C MET A 32 -11.65 2.04 8.28
N ALA A 33 -12.33 1.37 7.36
CA ALA A 33 -13.78 1.22 7.37
C ALA A 33 -14.15 -0.15 7.95
N GLU A 34 -15.06 -0.17 8.93
CA GLU A 34 -15.77 -1.37 9.35
C GLU A 34 -17.05 -1.49 8.54
N VAL A 35 -17.09 -2.48 7.66
CA VAL A 35 -18.22 -2.74 6.76
C VAL A 35 -18.91 -4.03 7.17
N VAL A 36 -20.22 -3.98 7.33
CA VAL A 36 -21.03 -5.10 7.79
C VAL A 36 -21.79 -5.69 6.61
N PHE A 37 -21.66 -6.99 6.43
CA PHE A 37 -22.34 -7.77 5.41
C PHE A 37 -23.29 -8.78 6.06
N HIS A 38 -24.37 -9.10 5.36
CA HIS A 38 -25.11 -10.33 5.64
C HIS A 38 -24.31 -11.53 5.13
N ASP A 39 -24.29 -12.63 5.88
CA ASP A 39 -23.68 -13.87 5.45
C ASP A 39 -24.62 -14.57 4.44
N PRO A 40 -24.16 -14.88 3.21
CA PRO A 40 -25.03 -15.48 2.19
C PRO A 40 -25.48 -16.90 2.52
N TYR A 41 -24.81 -17.60 3.44
CA TYR A 41 -25.09 -19.01 3.75
C TYR A 41 -25.72 -19.24 5.13
N ARG A 42 -25.69 -18.25 6.02
CA ARG A 42 -26.15 -18.39 7.42
C ARG A 42 -26.82 -17.09 7.86
N PHE A 43 -27.77 -17.16 8.79
CA PHE A 43 -28.36 -15.96 9.39
C PHE A 43 -27.40 -15.31 10.39
N LYS A 44 -26.39 -14.59 9.88
CA LYS A 44 -25.37 -13.90 10.68
C LYS A 44 -24.87 -12.65 9.97
N LEU A 45 -24.49 -11.64 10.75
CA LEU A 45 -23.74 -10.48 10.27
C LEU A 45 -22.23 -10.74 10.34
N LYS A 46 -21.54 -10.56 9.21
CA LYS A 46 -20.08 -10.63 9.10
C LYS A 46 -19.51 -9.23 9.00
N LYS A 47 -18.62 -8.88 9.92
CA LYS A 47 -17.90 -7.60 9.93
C LYS A 47 -16.56 -7.77 9.22
N GLU A 48 -16.33 -6.97 8.20
CA GLU A 48 -15.06 -6.90 7.49
C GLU A 48 -14.43 -5.53 7.70
N ARG A 49 -13.10 -5.48 7.68
CA ARG A 49 -12.35 -4.23 7.86
C ARG A 49 -11.33 -4.07 6.74
N TRP A 50 -11.46 -3.02 5.96
CA TRP A 50 -10.46 -2.61 4.96
C TRP A 50 -10.14 -1.13 5.09
N VAL A 51 -9.19 -0.64 4.27
CA VAL A 51 -8.80 0.78 4.30
C VAL A 51 -9.88 1.61 3.62
N ALA A 52 -10.32 2.67 4.27
CA ALA A 52 -11.30 3.58 3.69
C ALA A 52 -10.69 4.34 2.50
N VAL A 53 -11.52 4.59 1.50
CA VAL A 53 -11.19 5.50 0.39
C VAL A 53 -11.67 6.90 0.69
N GLU A 54 -11.09 7.90 0.03
CA GLU A 54 -11.57 9.28 0.12
C GLU A 54 -13.02 9.36 -0.38
N GLY A 55 -13.86 10.09 0.35
CA GLY A 55 -15.31 10.18 0.08
C GLY A 55 -16.15 9.06 0.72
N LEU A 56 -15.55 8.01 1.30
CA LEU A 56 -16.31 7.00 2.03
C LEU A 56 -16.85 7.57 3.35
N HIS A 57 -18.14 7.36 3.63
CA HIS A 57 -18.78 7.85 4.86
C HIS A 57 -19.59 6.76 5.58
N THR A 58 -19.88 6.99 6.87
CA THR A 58 -20.76 6.11 7.64
C THR A 58 -22.18 6.12 7.09
N GLY A 59 -22.85 4.98 7.10
CA GLY A 59 -24.19 4.82 6.49
C GLY A 59 -24.16 4.52 4.99
N GLN A 60 -23.02 4.71 4.32
CA GLN A 60 -22.89 4.41 2.90
C GLN A 60 -23.02 2.91 2.64
N PHE A 61 -23.70 2.56 1.55
CA PHE A 61 -23.70 1.20 1.03
C PHE A 61 -22.52 0.98 0.10
N VAL A 62 -21.79 -0.10 0.32
CA VAL A 62 -20.69 -0.57 -0.52
C VAL A 62 -21.14 -1.86 -1.21
N TYR A 63 -20.90 -1.92 -2.51
CA TYR A 63 -21.24 -3.08 -3.33
C TYR A 63 -19.94 -3.80 -3.74
N CYS A 64 -19.87 -5.09 -3.44
CA CYS A 64 -18.72 -5.93 -3.78
C CYS A 64 -19.13 -7.02 -4.77
N GLY A 65 -18.51 -7.06 -5.95
CA GLY A 65 -18.67 -8.16 -6.90
C GLY A 65 -18.54 -7.77 -8.37
N SER A 66 -18.72 -8.75 -9.26
CA SER A 66 -18.59 -8.59 -10.71
C SER A 66 -19.69 -7.75 -11.37
N LYS A 67 -20.87 -7.67 -10.75
CA LYS A 67 -21.99 -6.84 -11.21
C LYS A 67 -22.18 -5.56 -10.38
N ALA A 68 -21.21 -5.21 -9.53
CA ALA A 68 -21.26 -3.95 -8.80
C ALA A 68 -21.23 -2.76 -9.78
N GLN A 69 -21.77 -1.62 -9.37
CA GLN A 69 -21.65 -0.37 -10.15
C GLN A 69 -20.28 0.28 -9.90
N LEU A 70 -19.74 0.95 -10.92
CA LEU A 70 -18.52 1.74 -10.80
C LEU A 70 -18.78 3.00 -9.96
N ALA A 71 -18.58 2.90 -8.65
CA ALA A 71 -18.73 4.00 -7.71
C ALA A 71 -17.65 3.94 -6.63
N VAL A 72 -17.28 5.09 -6.07
CA VAL A 72 -16.23 5.20 -5.05
C VAL A 72 -16.58 4.34 -3.83
N GLY A 73 -15.62 3.51 -3.40
CA GLY A 73 -15.76 2.59 -2.28
C GLY A 73 -16.23 1.18 -2.67
N ASN A 74 -16.81 1.00 -3.86
CA ASN A 74 -17.21 -0.32 -4.35
C ASN A 74 -16.00 -1.19 -4.69
N VAL A 75 -16.18 -2.51 -4.58
CA VAL A 75 -15.15 -3.51 -4.88
C VAL A 75 -15.56 -4.28 -6.11
N MET A 76 -14.71 -4.29 -7.12
CA MET A 76 -15.02 -4.90 -8.41
C MET A 76 -13.79 -5.62 -8.98
N PRO A 77 -13.97 -6.63 -9.85
CA PRO A 77 -12.89 -7.16 -10.67
C PRO A 77 -12.34 -6.09 -11.61
N LEU A 78 -11.04 -6.12 -11.86
CA LEU A 78 -10.37 -5.20 -12.79
C LEU A 78 -10.93 -5.28 -14.20
N ALA A 79 -11.38 -6.46 -14.63
CA ALA A 79 -12.03 -6.67 -15.93
C ALA A 79 -13.26 -5.76 -16.18
N LYS A 80 -13.89 -5.27 -15.11
CA LYS A 80 -15.12 -4.46 -15.18
C LYS A 80 -14.87 -2.98 -14.99
N MET A 81 -13.63 -2.59 -14.72
CA MET A 81 -13.24 -1.19 -14.52
C MET A 81 -12.67 -0.66 -15.83
N PRO A 82 -13.20 0.44 -16.40
CA PRO A 82 -12.66 1.02 -17.61
C PRO A 82 -11.23 1.55 -17.41
N GLU A 83 -10.53 1.76 -18.52
CA GLU A 83 -9.20 2.34 -18.51
C GLU A 83 -9.21 3.75 -17.88
N GLY A 84 -8.14 4.11 -17.19
CA GLY A 84 -8.06 5.36 -16.42
C GLY A 84 -8.71 5.28 -15.02
N THR A 85 -9.45 4.22 -14.69
CA THR A 85 -10.05 4.08 -13.36
C THR A 85 -8.98 4.11 -12.27
N VAL A 86 -9.20 4.96 -11.28
CA VAL A 86 -8.35 5.08 -10.08
C VAL A 86 -8.82 4.09 -9.04
N ILE A 87 -7.90 3.25 -8.58
CA ILE A 87 -8.20 2.13 -7.70
C ILE A 87 -7.24 2.08 -6.51
N SER A 88 -7.65 1.42 -5.43
CA SER A 88 -6.83 1.14 -4.26
C SER A 88 -7.13 -0.26 -3.73
N MET A 89 -6.32 -0.75 -2.78
CA MET A 89 -6.48 -2.12 -2.23
C MET A 89 -6.51 -3.23 -3.31
N CYS A 90 -5.80 -3.02 -4.42
CA CYS A 90 -5.79 -3.96 -5.53
C CYS A 90 -5.15 -5.29 -5.11
N GLU A 91 -5.78 -6.39 -5.50
CA GLU A 91 -5.22 -7.73 -5.40
C GLU A 91 -4.04 -7.86 -6.38
N GLU A 92 -2.97 -8.53 -5.97
CA GLU A 92 -1.85 -8.88 -6.85
C GLU A 92 -2.08 -10.22 -7.53
N LYS A 93 -2.64 -11.16 -6.76
CA LYS A 93 -3.17 -12.44 -7.24
C LYS A 93 -4.64 -12.53 -6.85
N ALA A 94 -5.45 -13.14 -7.71
CA ALA A 94 -6.86 -13.29 -7.44
C ALA A 94 -7.09 -13.93 -6.06
N SER A 95 -7.96 -13.33 -5.24
CA SER A 95 -8.30 -13.78 -3.89
C SER A 95 -7.25 -13.53 -2.80
N ASP A 96 -6.18 -12.75 -3.04
CA ASP A 96 -5.23 -12.37 -1.99
C ASP A 96 -5.76 -11.29 -1.00
N ARG A 97 -6.99 -10.81 -1.25
CA ARG A 97 -7.75 -9.87 -0.40
C ARG A 97 -7.11 -8.48 -0.24
N GLY A 98 -6.33 -8.05 -1.23
CA GLY A 98 -5.86 -6.69 -1.39
C GLY A 98 -4.44 -6.47 -0.85
N ARG A 99 -3.49 -6.25 -1.77
CA ARG A 99 -2.06 -6.15 -1.45
C ARG A 99 -1.43 -4.82 -1.86
N LEU A 100 -1.89 -4.23 -2.96
CA LEU A 100 -1.31 -3.05 -3.60
C LEU A 100 -2.10 -1.78 -3.24
N ALA A 101 -1.43 -0.61 -3.31
CA ALA A 101 -2.00 0.72 -3.04
C ALA A 101 -2.87 0.79 -1.77
N ARG A 102 -2.24 0.53 -0.60
CA ARG A 102 -2.90 0.48 0.71
C ARG A 102 -2.52 1.61 1.67
N ALA A 103 -1.51 2.39 1.29
CA ALA A 103 -0.99 3.47 2.11
C ALA A 103 -1.78 4.75 1.88
N SER A 104 -1.79 5.62 2.88
CA SER A 104 -2.50 6.91 2.87
C SER A 104 -2.17 7.73 1.63
N GLY A 105 -3.17 8.09 0.83
CA GLY A 105 -3.03 8.86 -0.41
C GLY A 105 -2.51 8.08 -1.63
N CYS A 106 -2.25 6.77 -1.51
CA CYS A 106 -1.81 5.97 -2.65
C CYS A 106 -2.99 5.44 -3.47
N ASN A 107 -2.78 5.33 -4.78
CA ASN A 107 -3.67 4.68 -5.73
C ASN A 107 -2.86 3.89 -6.77
N CYS A 108 -3.54 2.97 -7.45
CA CYS A 108 -3.13 2.47 -8.75
C CYS A 108 -4.08 3.04 -9.81
N MET A 109 -3.68 2.95 -11.06
CA MET A 109 -4.52 3.32 -12.20
C MET A 109 -4.59 2.15 -13.18
N VAL A 110 -5.78 1.84 -13.66
CA VAL A 110 -5.96 0.89 -14.76
C VAL A 110 -5.43 1.54 -16.02
N VAL A 111 -4.40 0.96 -16.62
CA VAL A 111 -3.76 1.50 -17.84
C VAL A 111 -4.43 0.94 -19.08
N GLY A 112 -4.73 -0.36 -19.06
CA GLY A 112 -5.44 -1.00 -20.15
C GLY A 112 -5.62 -2.49 -19.94
N HIS A 113 -6.49 -3.07 -20.74
CA HIS A 113 -6.78 -4.50 -20.72
C HIS A 113 -6.05 -5.20 -21.87
N SER A 114 -5.73 -6.48 -21.69
CA SER A 114 -5.23 -7.32 -22.78
C SER A 114 -6.37 -7.62 -23.75
N ASP A 115 -6.07 -7.79 -25.03
CA ASP A 115 -7.07 -8.15 -26.07
C ASP A 115 -7.82 -9.45 -25.71
N ASP A 116 -7.11 -10.44 -25.15
CA ASP A 116 -7.71 -11.69 -24.63
C ASP A 116 -8.63 -11.50 -23.40
N GLY A 117 -8.70 -10.29 -22.82
CA GLY A 117 -9.48 -9.94 -21.62
C GLY A 117 -8.97 -10.54 -20.30
N ARG A 118 -8.05 -11.51 -20.33
CA ARG A 118 -7.60 -12.28 -19.15
C ARG A 118 -6.69 -11.51 -18.21
N LYS A 119 -5.97 -10.51 -18.71
CA LYS A 119 -5.00 -9.73 -17.94
C LYS A 119 -5.29 -8.24 -18.06
N THR A 120 -5.02 -7.52 -16.98
CA THR A 120 -5.14 -6.07 -16.90
C THR A 120 -3.78 -5.49 -16.50
N ARG A 121 -3.35 -4.43 -17.20
CA ARG A 121 -2.15 -3.68 -16.88
C ARG A 121 -2.52 -2.52 -15.97
N ILE A 122 -1.87 -2.46 -14.81
CA ILE A 122 -2.05 -1.37 -13.85
C ILE A 122 -0.75 -0.58 -13.69
N ARG A 123 -0.89 0.70 -13.37
CA ARG A 123 0.21 1.56 -12.92
C ARG A 123 0.21 1.61 -11.40
N LEU A 124 1.33 1.25 -10.79
CA LEU A 124 1.52 1.27 -9.34
C LEU A 124 1.86 2.69 -8.85
N PRO A 125 1.72 2.99 -7.54
CA PRO A 125 2.15 4.26 -6.95
C PRO A 125 3.64 4.57 -7.19
N SER A 126 4.48 3.54 -7.40
CA SER A 126 5.90 3.70 -7.74
C SER A 126 6.15 4.23 -9.16
N GLY A 127 5.11 4.30 -10.00
CA GLY A 127 5.20 4.57 -11.44
C GLY A 127 5.35 3.31 -12.29
N SER A 128 5.79 2.20 -11.71
CA SER A 128 6.00 0.93 -12.41
C SER A 128 4.69 0.37 -12.95
N ARG A 129 4.71 -0.18 -14.17
CA ARG A 129 3.59 -0.91 -14.75
C ARG A 129 3.67 -2.38 -14.35
N LYS A 130 2.53 -2.96 -14.02
CA LYS A 130 2.42 -4.38 -13.66
C LYS A 130 1.20 -4.98 -14.33
N THR A 131 1.37 -6.16 -14.93
CA THR A 131 0.27 -6.93 -15.51
C THR A 131 -0.21 -7.94 -14.47
N ILE A 132 -1.50 -7.94 -14.19
CA ILE A 132 -2.15 -8.84 -13.21
C ILE A 132 -3.40 -9.48 -13.83
N PRO A 133 -3.88 -10.62 -13.31
CA PRO A 133 -5.11 -11.24 -13.80
C PRO A 133 -6.30 -10.26 -13.69
N SER A 134 -7.15 -10.17 -14.71
CA SER A 134 -8.32 -9.28 -14.71
C SER A 134 -9.39 -9.70 -13.69
N THR A 135 -9.30 -10.92 -13.18
CA THR A 135 -10.14 -11.44 -12.08
C THR A 135 -9.75 -10.90 -10.71
N CYS A 136 -8.56 -10.29 -10.58
CA CYS A 136 -8.16 -9.59 -9.36
C CYS A 136 -9.15 -8.47 -9.06
N ARG A 137 -9.45 -8.25 -7.78
CA ARG A 137 -10.36 -7.18 -7.36
C ARG A 137 -9.60 -5.95 -6.89
N ALA A 138 -10.25 -4.81 -6.96
CA ALA A 138 -9.79 -3.57 -6.34
C ALA A 138 -10.96 -2.75 -5.82
N VAL A 139 -10.68 -1.82 -4.92
CA VAL A 139 -11.63 -0.80 -4.46
C VAL A 139 -11.50 0.40 -5.39
N VAL A 140 -12.63 0.94 -5.86
CA VAL A 140 -12.64 2.16 -6.66
C VAL A 140 -12.35 3.37 -5.76
N GLY A 141 -11.38 4.19 -6.14
CA GLY A 141 -11.00 5.42 -5.44
C GLY A 141 -9.61 5.37 -4.79
N ILE A 142 -9.21 6.52 -4.25
CA ILE A 142 -7.91 6.76 -3.62
C ILE A 142 -7.97 6.37 -2.14
N THR A 143 -6.90 5.80 -1.60
CA THR A 143 -6.83 5.52 -0.16
C THR A 143 -6.87 6.82 0.65
N ALA A 144 -7.77 6.91 1.65
CA ALA A 144 -7.93 8.09 2.48
C ALA A 144 -6.69 8.47 3.30
N GLY A 145 -6.64 9.74 3.68
CA GLY A 145 -5.54 10.33 4.46
C GLY A 145 -4.38 10.83 3.60
N GLY A 146 -4.66 11.28 2.36
CA GLY A 146 -3.69 11.97 1.51
C GLY A 146 -3.05 13.19 2.18
N GLY A 147 -1.93 13.68 1.63
CA GLY A 147 -1.23 14.88 2.11
C GLY A 147 -0.54 14.78 3.47
N ARG A 148 -0.61 13.62 4.16
CA ARG A 148 -0.02 13.42 5.49
C ARG A 148 1.49 13.73 5.56
N MET A 149 2.21 13.60 4.45
CA MET A 149 3.67 13.83 4.39
C MET A 149 4.05 15.28 4.10
N ASP A 150 3.09 16.12 3.71
CA ASP A 150 3.36 17.53 3.34
C ASP A 150 3.60 18.38 4.60
N LYS A 151 3.00 17.98 5.73
CA LYS A 151 3.25 18.60 7.03
C LYS A 151 4.63 18.15 7.58
N PRO A 152 5.54 19.10 7.90
CA PRO A 152 6.81 18.76 8.52
C PRO A 152 6.60 18.21 9.94
N VAL A 153 7.49 17.31 10.37
CA VAL A 153 7.40 16.69 11.71
C VAL A 153 7.77 17.69 12.82
N LEU A 154 8.70 18.62 12.54
CA LEU A 154 9.23 19.67 13.42
C LEU A 154 10.00 19.16 14.65
N LYS A 155 9.39 18.33 15.49
CA LYS A 155 9.94 17.90 16.79
C LYS A 155 10.34 16.43 16.82
N ALA A 156 11.43 16.11 17.53
CA ALA A 156 11.83 14.73 17.81
C ALA A 156 10.72 13.96 18.58
N GLY A 157 10.03 14.59 19.52
CA GLY A 157 8.90 14.00 20.25
C GLY A 157 7.75 13.55 19.34
N ASN A 158 7.50 14.26 18.23
CA ASN A 158 6.49 13.85 17.24
C ASN A 158 6.93 12.57 16.51
N ASN A 159 8.23 12.42 16.21
CA ASN A 159 8.77 11.17 15.68
C ASN A 159 8.73 10.04 16.72
N PHE A 160 9.05 10.31 17.99
CA PHE A 160 8.93 9.33 19.06
C PHE A 160 7.53 8.72 19.11
N HIS A 161 6.47 9.54 19.19
CA HIS A 161 5.10 9.03 19.20
C HIS A 161 4.71 8.27 17.93
N LYS A 162 5.21 8.71 16.76
CA LYS A 162 4.99 8.04 15.46
C LYS A 162 5.61 6.65 15.40
N TYR A 163 6.81 6.46 15.93
CA TYR A 163 7.50 5.16 15.91
C TYR A 163 7.09 4.25 17.06
N ARG A 164 6.66 4.82 18.21
CA ARG A 164 6.10 4.10 19.36
C ARG A 164 4.95 3.18 18.97
N VAL A 165 4.07 3.62 18.08
CA VAL A 165 2.91 2.84 17.61
C VAL A 165 3.21 1.94 16.40
N LYS A 166 4.48 1.79 16.02
CA LYS A 166 4.90 0.98 14.86
C LYS A 166 5.84 -0.14 15.27
N ARG A 167 7.11 0.20 15.49
CA ARG A 167 8.18 -0.71 15.88
C ARG A 167 9.37 0.08 16.40
N ASN A 168 10.21 -0.55 17.20
CA ASN A 168 11.45 0.03 17.70
C ASN A 168 12.49 0.17 16.56
N CYS A 169 12.45 1.28 15.83
CA CYS A 169 13.41 1.60 14.77
C CYS A 169 13.84 3.07 14.75
N TRP A 170 13.58 3.77 15.85
CA TRP A 170 13.93 5.17 16.07
C TRP A 170 14.28 5.35 17.55
N PRO A 171 15.33 6.11 17.90
CA PRO A 171 16.25 6.85 17.02
C PRO A 171 17.16 5.94 16.18
N LYS A 172 17.87 6.52 15.21
CA LYS A 172 18.84 5.80 14.37
C LYS A 172 20.23 6.40 14.56
N VAL A 173 21.14 5.64 15.15
CA VAL A 173 22.55 6.02 15.29
C VAL A 173 23.25 5.84 13.94
N ARG A 174 24.10 6.79 13.56
CA ARG A 174 24.89 6.70 12.31
C ARG A 174 25.99 5.66 12.50
N GLY A 175 26.21 4.79 11.52
CA GLY A 175 27.26 3.77 11.59
C GLY A 175 28.68 4.32 11.74
N SER A 176 28.96 5.51 11.20
CA SER A 176 30.25 6.19 11.35
C SER A 176 30.49 6.81 12.74
N ALA A 177 29.48 6.75 13.63
CA ALA A 177 29.61 7.16 15.03
C ALA A 177 29.76 5.94 15.96
N MET A 178 29.84 4.73 15.40
CA MET A 178 29.99 3.47 16.11
C MET A 178 31.44 2.99 16.07
N ASN A 179 31.76 1.98 16.87
CA ASN A 179 33.06 1.31 16.82
C ASN A 179 33.16 0.34 15.63
N PRO A 180 34.36 -0.01 15.14
CA PRO A 180 34.54 -0.96 14.04
C PRO A 180 33.87 -2.32 14.27
N VAL A 181 33.80 -2.76 15.53
CA VAL A 181 33.17 -4.03 15.93
C VAL A 181 31.65 -4.04 15.69
N GLU A 182 31.00 -2.87 15.73
CA GLU A 182 29.54 -2.75 15.65
C GLU A 182 29.05 -2.51 14.22
N HIS A 183 29.84 -1.82 13.40
CA HIS A 183 29.43 -1.38 12.08
C HIS A 183 30.59 -1.31 11.09
N PRO A 184 30.41 -1.71 9.81
CA PRO A 184 31.45 -1.61 8.77
C PRO A 184 32.00 -0.20 8.50
N HIS A 185 31.34 0.84 9.01
CA HIS A 185 31.74 2.24 8.80
C HIS A 185 32.31 2.84 10.10
N GLY A 186 32.42 2.05 11.16
CA GLY A 186 32.78 2.51 12.50
C GLY A 186 34.28 2.65 12.69
N GLY A 187 34.65 3.47 13.67
CA GLY A 187 36.03 3.76 14.08
C GLY A 187 36.78 4.79 13.24
N GLY A 188 38.11 4.80 13.41
CA GLY A 188 39.00 5.84 12.90
C GLY A 188 39.06 7.06 13.82
N ASN A 189 40.15 7.83 13.71
CA ASN A 189 40.35 9.04 14.52
C ASN A 189 39.46 10.22 14.06
N HIS A 190 38.95 10.15 12.83
CA HIS A 190 37.98 11.09 12.27
C HIS A 190 36.75 10.33 11.81
N GLN A 191 35.55 10.92 11.95
CA GLN A 191 34.32 10.30 11.43
C GLN A 191 34.29 10.33 9.90
N HIS A 192 34.64 9.20 9.28
CA HIS A 192 34.58 8.97 7.84
C HIS A 192 34.27 7.50 7.57
N VAL A 193 33.86 7.14 6.36
CA VAL A 193 33.50 5.74 6.03
C VAL A 193 34.73 4.90 5.64
N GLY A 194 35.80 5.52 5.16
CA GLY A 194 37.04 4.84 4.75
C GLY A 194 36.98 4.13 3.39
N HIS A 195 35.83 3.60 2.99
CA HIS A 195 35.62 2.92 1.70
C HIS A 195 34.36 3.42 0.97
N PRO A 196 34.19 3.11 -0.33
CA PRO A 196 32.96 3.44 -1.05
C PRO A 196 31.72 2.85 -0.36
N THR A 197 30.67 3.67 -0.20
CA THR A 197 29.41 3.24 0.44
C THR A 197 28.52 2.40 -0.47
N THR A 198 28.89 2.18 -1.73
CA THR A 198 28.14 1.39 -2.70
C THR A 198 28.51 -0.08 -2.60
N ILE A 199 27.57 -0.92 -2.19
CA ILE A 199 27.83 -2.35 -1.94
C ILE A 199 27.16 -3.23 -2.99
N ALA A 200 27.86 -4.30 -3.39
CA ALA A 200 27.36 -5.27 -4.36
C ALA A 200 26.08 -5.96 -3.88
N ARG A 201 25.21 -6.36 -4.83
CA ARG A 201 23.99 -7.12 -4.53
C ARG A 201 24.28 -8.46 -3.83
N ALA A 202 25.40 -9.08 -4.20
CA ALA A 202 25.81 -10.40 -3.74
C ALA A 202 26.61 -10.41 -2.43
N ALA A 203 26.92 -9.24 -1.85
CA ALA A 203 27.61 -9.17 -0.55
C ALA A 203 26.87 -9.97 0.53
N VAL A 204 27.55 -10.41 1.59
CA VAL A 204 26.91 -11.19 2.66
C VAL A 204 26.15 -10.30 3.66
N PRO A 205 25.21 -10.84 4.45
CA PRO A 205 24.66 -10.13 5.60
C PRO A 205 25.79 -9.63 6.52
N GLY A 206 25.65 -8.41 7.05
CA GLY A 206 26.73 -7.72 7.78
C GLY A 206 27.56 -6.80 6.89
N GLN A 207 27.87 -7.21 5.66
CA GLN A 207 28.55 -6.33 4.68
C GLN A 207 27.57 -5.42 3.90
N LYS A 208 26.30 -5.82 3.76
CA LYS A 208 25.27 -5.02 3.06
C LYS A 208 24.82 -3.80 3.86
N VAL A 209 25.68 -2.80 3.93
CA VAL A 209 25.40 -1.53 4.61
C VAL A 209 25.74 -0.34 3.70
N GLY A 210 24.96 0.74 3.77
CA GLY A 210 25.08 1.87 2.85
C GLY A 210 24.16 1.77 1.62
N LEU A 211 24.69 2.10 0.45
CA LEU A 211 23.96 2.19 -0.83
C LEU A 211 23.99 0.83 -1.56
N ILE A 212 23.07 -0.06 -1.18
CA ILE A 212 23.03 -1.44 -1.68
C ILE A 212 22.60 -1.48 -3.16
N ALA A 213 23.45 -2.08 -4.00
CA ALA A 213 23.22 -2.29 -5.44
C ALA A 213 22.80 -1.01 -6.18
N ALA A 214 23.35 0.13 -5.76
CA ALA A 214 23.06 1.42 -6.36
C ALA A 214 23.56 1.48 -7.81
N ARG A 215 22.64 1.70 -8.75
CA ARG A 215 22.98 1.90 -10.18
C ARG A 215 23.55 3.28 -10.48
N ARG A 216 23.24 4.25 -9.61
CA ARG A 216 23.76 5.62 -9.64
C ARG A 216 23.72 6.21 -8.23
N THR A 217 24.56 7.19 -7.96
CA THR A 217 24.64 7.93 -6.71
C THR A 217 24.53 9.44 -6.96
N GLY A 218 24.56 10.26 -5.90
CA GLY A 218 24.48 11.71 -5.97
C GLY A 218 23.06 12.27 -6.10
N ILE A 219 22.97 13.60 -6.21
CA ILE A 219 21.70 14.32 -6.38
C ILE A 219 21.07 13.95 -7.72
N LEU A 220 19.78 13.61 -7.70
CA LEU A 220 19.04 13.36 -8.93
C LEU A 220 18.83 14.68 -9.69
N ARG A 221 19.45 14.81 -10.86
CA ARG A 221 19.24 15.91 -11.80
C ARG A 221 18.24 15.48 -12.87
N GLY A 222 17.23 16.31 -13.15
CA GLY A 222 16.15 16.04 -14.09
C GLY A 222 14.96 15.27 -13.49
N GLY A 223 13.95 14.97 -14.32
CA GLY A 223 12.80 14.16 -13.93
C GLY A 223 13.13 12.67 -13.88
N LYS A 224 12.50 11.92 -12.96
CA LYS A 224 12.51 10.44 -13.03
C LYS A 224 11.71 10.01 -14.26
N LYS A 225 12.28 9.16 -15.13
CA LYS A 225 11.54 8.54 -16.25
C LYS A 225 10.29 7.85 -15.68
N LYS A 226 9.11 8.29 -16.14
CA LYS A 226 7.76 7.89 -15.66
C LYS A 226 7.30 6.55 -16.19
#